data_AF-A0A074MFQ3-F1
#
_entry.id   AF-A0A074MFQ3-F1
#
_cell.length_a   1.000
_cell.length_b   1.000
_cell.length_c   1.000
_cell.angle_alpha   90.00
_cell.angle_beta   90.00
_cell.angle_gamma   90.00
#
_symmetry.space_group_name_H-M   'P 1'
#
loop_
_entity.id
_entity.type
_entity.pdbx_description
1 polymer ?
#
loop_
_entity_poly.entity_id
_entity_poly.type
_entity_poly.pdbx_seq_one_letter_code
_entity_poly.pdbx_strand_id
1 'polypeptide(L)'
;MCGAGPKILLVVGGGIAAYKSLELVRLIRKGGGDVTCVVTKGGQQFVTPMSLAALSENQVYTSLFDLKNEVEMGHIQLSREADLVVVCPATADLVAKMASGIADDLATTLILATDKPVMAVPAMNVRMWEHEATQRNIEWLRQAGVSVLHPDEGAMACGEFGYGRLPEPEVIWREIAAHFGIEVEDPTPAPAAAPAAANDLVEADDDDEDEDGDVGRGLGGLLSRLIPRSTPKRTHEDIETEYSEFEDDFEQDIGEDEGSGGDGLPPEEEIPEFKPDFGGPLLAKKGGASSAPPIDPDALNHEFDPRRQPPERLEPGPFESADGDAASFEVDASYRPLKGRHVLVTAGPTWEAIDPVRYIANRSSGKQGFAIAAAAAALGAKVTLVAGPVSLRTPEGVTRVDVESAEDMAKAVKRALPADAAVMVAAVADWRPKEYRGEKIKKRGSAPPALMLTENPDILTNLAAGKDRPELVIGFAAETDDVLANAKQKRKRKAADWIVANDVSGDVMGGDDNLVHIVSESGVETLDQMPKRDVAMALAERIAATLKAEAAE
;
A
#
# COMPACT_ATOMS: atom_id res chain seq x y z
N MET A 1 27.73 -43.87 -10.71
CA MET A 1 26.73 -43.78 -9.63
C MET A 1 25.55 -43.00 -10.20
N CYS A 2 24.39 -43.62 -10.41
CA CYS A 2 23.15 -42.89 -10.72
C CYS A 2 22.65 -42.25 -9.42
N GLY A 3 23.21 -41.11 -9.04
CA GLY A 3 22.75 -40.30 -7.92
C GLY A 3 21.91 -39.15 -8.46
N ALA A 4 20.89 -38.73 -7.71
CA ALA A 4 20.11 -37.53 -8.02
C ALA A 4 21.04 -36.32 -8.21
N GLY A 5 20.70 -35.40 -9.11
CA GLY A 5 21.49 -34.19 -9.35
C GLY A 5 21.50 -33.23 -8.14
N PRO A 6 22.37 -32.21 -8.16
CA PRO A 6 22.59 -31.33 -7.01
C PRO A 6 21.32 -30.57 -6.64
N LYS A 7 21.05 -30.45 -5.34
CA LYS A 7 19.93 -29.66 -4.81
C LYS A 7 20.37 -28.24 -4.49
N ILE A 8 19.84 -27.28 -5.22
CA ILE A 8 20.18 -25.86 -5.11
C ILE A 8 19.05 -25.11 -4.42
N LEU A 9 19.38 -24.39 -3.35
CA LEU A 9 18.48 -23.41 -2.74
C LEU A 9 18.81 -22.02 -3.29
N LEU A 10 17.97 -21.52 -4.20
CA LEU A 10 18.18 -20.25 -4.88
C LEU A 10 17.43 -19.12 -4.16
N VAL A 11 18.19 -18.24 -3.49
CA VAL A 11 17.71 -17.00 -2.88
C VAL A 11 17.75 -15.87 -3.89
N VAL A 12 16.59 -15.30 -4.22
CA VAL A 12 16.46 -14.22 -5.21
C VAL A 12 16.24 -12.86 -4.53
N GLY A 13 17.24 -11.98 -4.67
CA GLY A 13 17.24 -10.61 -4.14
C GLY A 13 16.49 -9.59 -4.99
N GLY A 14 16.24 -8.41 -4.41
CA GLY A 14 15.48 -7.32 -5.03
C GLY A 14 16.32 -6.37 -5.87
N GLY A 15 16.68 -6.76 -7.09
CA GLY A 15 17.36 -5.89 -8.04
C GLY A 15 16.89 -6.12 -9.48
N ILE A 16 17.15 -5.17 -10.38
CA ILE A 16 16.72 -5.25 -11.78
C ILE A 16 17.19 -6.53 -12.47
N ALA A 17 18.32 -7.10 -12.07
CA ALA A 17 18.85 -8.35 -12.62
C ALA A 17 18.10 -9.62 -12.15
N ALA A 18 17.11 -9.51 -11.27
CA ALA A 18 16.39 -10.67 -10.74
C ALA A 18 15.73 -11.54 -11.83
N TYR A 19 15.32 -10.95 -12.97
CA TYR A 19 14.76 -11.70 -14.10
C TYR A 19 15.75 -12.74 -14.67
N LYS A 20 17.07 -12.48 -14.58
CA LYS A 20 18.09 -13.42 -15.05
C LYS A 20 18.12 -14.72 -14.22
N SER A 21 17.64 -14.67 -12.99
CA SER A 21 17.50 -15.86 -12.14
C SER A 21 16.50 -16.85 -12.71
N LEU A 22 15.54 -16.42 -13.54
CA LEU A 22 14.61 -17.32 -14.23
C LEU A 22 15.34 -18.21 -15.24
N GLU A 23 16.27 -17.63 -16.02
CA GLU A 23 17.09 -18.41 -16.95
C GLU A 23 18.09 -19.29 -16.21
N LEU A 24 18.67 -18.81 -15.11
CA LEU A 24 19.53 -19.61 -14.25
C LEU A 24 18.82 -20.88 -13.73
N VAL A 25 17.56 -20.77 -13.28
CA VAL A 25 16.75 -21.93 -12.88
C VAL A 25 16.62 -22.94 -14.03
N ARG A 26 16.38 -22.47 -15.25
CA ARG A 26 16.27 -23.34 -16.43
C ARG A 26 17.58 -24.05 -16.74
N LEU A 27 18.71 -23.35 -16.66
CA LEU A 27 20.03 -23.91 -16.91
C LEU A 27 20.40 -24.98 -15.88
N ILE A 28 20.18 -24.71 -14.58
CA ILE A 28 20.44 -25.69 -13.51
C ILE A 28 19.61 -26.96 -13.74
N ARG A 29 18.32 -26.82 -14.04
CA ARG A 29 17.43 -27.96 -14.29
C ARG A 29 17.80 -28.73 -15.57
N LYS A 30 18.16 -28.02 -16.63
CA LYS A 30 18.66 -28.66 -17.87
C LYS A 30 19.94 -29.45 -17.60
N GLY A 31 20.77 -28.97 -16.67
CA GLY A 31 21.96 -29.66 -16.17
C GLY A 31 21.68 -30.81 -15.19
N GLY A 32 20.41 -31.13 -14.94
CA GLY A 32 19.98 -32.23 -14.06
C GLY A 32 19.91 -31.87 -12.57
N GLY A 33 20.16 -30.62 -12.19
CA GLY A 33 20.01 -30.13 -10.82
C GLY A 33 18.55 -29.89 -10.44
N ASP A 34 18.28 -30.00 -9.14
CA ASP A 34 16.99 -29.65 -8.54
C ASP A 34 17.09 -28.26 -7.91
N VAL A 35 16.07 -27.41 -8.07
CA VAL A 35 16.13 -26.01 -7.59
C VAL A 35 14.92 -25.68 -6.75
N THR A 36 15.12 -25.30 -5.50
CA THR A 36 14.08 -24.71 -4.66
C THR A 36 14.35 -23.22 -4.52
N CYS A 37 13.36 -22.37 -4.78
CA CYS A 37 13.55 -20.93 -4.77
C CYS A 37 12.98 -20.28 -3.50
N VAL A 38 13.71 -19.33 -2.95
CA VAL A 38 13.26 -18.40 -1.92
C VAL A 38 13.37 -17.00 -2.51
N VAL A 39 12.28 -16.27 -2.64
CA VAL A 39 12.30 -14.92 -3.23
C VAL A 39 11.97 -13.87 -2.17
N THR A 40 12.90 -12.94 -1.98
CA THR A 40 12.75 -11.82 -1.03
C THR A 40 11.55 -10.95 -1.40
N LYS A 41 11.04 -10.16 -0.46
CA LYS A 41 9.97 -9.18 -0.74
C LYS A 41 10.37 -8.20 -1.85
N GLY A 42 11.64 -7.81 -1.90
CA GLY A 42 12.21 -7.00 -2.98
C GLY A 42 12.28 -7.75 -4.31
N GLY A 43 12.73 -9.01 -4.30
CA GLY A 43 12.79 -9.85 -5.51
C GLY A 43 11.42 -10.04 -6.18
N GLN A 44 10.35 -10.13 -5.37
CA GLN A 44 8.97 -10.25 -5.85
C GLN A 44 8.48 -9.04 -6.67
N GLN A 45 9.17 -7.90 -6.57
CA GLN A 45 8.86 -6.72 -7.40
C GLN A 45 9.36 -6.88 -8.85
N PHE A 46 10.30 -7.79 -9.09
CA PHE A 46 10.93 -8.01 -10.41
C PHE A 46 10.57 -9.36 -11.03
N VAL A 47 10.43 -10.41 -10.20
CA VAL A 47 10.05 -11.75 -10.64
C VAL A 47 8.94 -12.30 -9.76
N THR A 48 7.95 -12.94 -10.37
CA THR A 48 6.85 -13.51 -9.59
C THR A 48 7.23 -14.87 -9.01
N PRO A 49 6.76 -15.23 -7.80
CA PRO A 49 6.91 -16.58 -7.27
C PRO A 49 6.35 -17.67 -8.20
N MET A 50 5.31 -17.34 -8.98
CA MET A 50 4.71 -18.26 -9.96
C MET A 50 5.68 -18.59 -11.10
N SER A 51 6.40 -17.59 -11.64
CA SER A 51 7.40 -17.81 -12.69
C SER A 51 8.52 -18.72 -12.19
N LEU A 52 9.00 -18.48 -10.96
CA LEU A 52 10.01 -19.33 -10.33
C LEU A 52 9.49 -20.75 -10.08
N ALA A 53 8.25 -20.92 -9.62
CA ALA A 53 7.64 -22.22 -9.35
C ALA A 53 7.44 -23.03 -10.65
N ALA A 54 6.96 -22.38 -11.72
CA ALA A 54 6.75 -23.03 -13.00
C ALA A 54 8.06 -23.50 -13.64
N LEU A 55 9.15 -22.73 -13.49
CA LEU A 55 10.45 -23.09 -14.05
C LEU A 55 11.18 -24.12 -13.18
N SER A 56 11.11 -23.98 -11.86
CA SER A 56 11.75 -24.90 -10.91
C SER A 56 11.01 -26.23 -10.77
N GLU A 57 9.71 -26.27 -11.06
CA GLU A 57 8.79 -27.36 -10.72
C GLU A 57 8.71 -27.65 -9.21
N ASN A 58 9.15 -26.72 -8.38
CA ASN A 58 9.15 -26.82 -6.92
C ASN A 58 8.35 -25.69 -6.27
N GLN A 59 8.02 -25.87 -4.99
CA GLN A 59 7.44 -24.79 -4.17
C GLN A 59 8.42 -23.63 -4.05
N VAL A 60 7.90 -22.42 -4.16
CA VAL A 60 8.66 -21.18 -3.95
C VAL A 60 8.24 -20.57 -2.63
N TYR A 61 9.22 -20.22 -1.80
CA TYR A 61 9.00 -19.68 -0.48
C TYR A 61 9.25 -18.16 -0.46
N THR A 62 8.44 -17.44 0.31
CA THR A 62 8.39 -15.97 0.24
C THR A 62 8.36 -15.28 1.60
N SER A 63 8.02 -16.00 2.67
CA SER A 63 7.81 -15.45 4.02
C SER A 63 8.32 -16.41 5.07
N LEU A 64 8.90 -15.85 6.14
CA LEU A 64 9.35 -16.60 7.31
C LEU A 64 8.17 -17.19 8.08
N PHE A 65 7.07 -16.44 8.16
CA PHE A 65 5.86 -16.76 8.91
C PHE A 65 4.75 -17.27 7.97
N ASP A 66 4.89 -18.50 7.47
CA ASP A 66 3.83 -19.20 6.73
C ASP A 66 3.33 -20.38 7.57
N LEU A 67 2.10 -20.26 8.07
CA LEU A 67 1.41 -21.27 8.91
C LEU A 67 1.41 -22.68 8.31
N LYS A 68 1.56 -22.84 7.00
CA LYS A 68 1.67 -24.17 6.36
C LYS A 68 3.07 -24.77 6.48
N ASN A 69 4.12 -23.95 6.47
CA ASN A 69 5.51 -24.39 6.44
C ASN A 69 6.18 -24.30 7.84
N GLU A 70 5.60 -23.53 8.78
CA GLU A 70 6.09 -23.44 10.18
C GLU A 70 5.88 -24.72 10.97
N VAL A 71 4.86 -25.53 10.63
CA VAL A 71 4.63 -26.85 11.25
C VAL A 71 5.84 -27.79 11.03
N GLU A 72 6.64 -27.54 10.00
CA GLU A 72 7.84 -28.32 9.64
C GLU A 72 9.17 -27.60 9.90
N MET A 73 9.20 -26.44 10.58
CA MET A 73 10.44 -25.63 10.75
C MET A 73 11.14 -25.33 9.41
N GLY A 74 10.37 -24.84 8.42
CA GLY A 74 10.82 -24.72 7.01
C GLY A 74 12.17 -24.02 6.78
N HIS A 75 12.56 -22.99 7.55
CA HIS A 75 13.85 -22.31 7.35
C HIS A 75 15.08 -23.18 7.64
N ILE A 76 14.96 -24.13 8.59
CA ILE A 76 16.02 -25.10 8.92
C ILE A 76 16.00 -26.27 7.93
N GLN A 77 14.80 -26.76 7.60
CA GLN A 77 14.66 -27.92 6.70
C GLN A 77 15.09 -27.61 5.27
N LEU A 78 14.69 -26.46 4.73
CA LEU A 78 15.05 -26.04 3.36
C LEU A 78 16.56 -25.91 3.18
N SER A 79 17.24 -25.34 4.18
CA SER A 79 18.70 -25.26 4.18
C SER A 79 19.35 -26.65 4.24
N ARG A 80 18.86 -27.55 5.10
CA ARG A 80 19.42 -28.90 5.26
C ARG A 80 19.29 -29.78 4.02
N GLU A 81 18.19 -29.61 3.28
CA GLU A 81 17.90 -30.34 2.05
C GLU A 81 18.74 -29.87 0.85
N ALA A 82 19.29 -28.66 0.91
CA ALA A 82 20.17 -28.14 -0.12
C ALA A 82 21.59 -28.72 0.00
N ASP A 83 22.25 -28.87 -1.15
CA ASP A 83 23.68 -29.12 -1.25
C ASP A 83 24.46 -27.81 -1.39
N LEU A 84 23.84 -26.75 -1.94
CA LEU A 84 24.39 -25.40 -2.09
C LEU A 84 23.29 -24.35 -1.97
N VAL A 85 23.56 -23.27 -1.23
CA VAL A 85 22.73 -22.07 -1.21
C VAL A 85 23.32 -21.03 -2.16
N VAL A 86 22.52 -20.53 -3.11
CA VAL A 86 22.93 -19.51 -4.07
C VAL A 86 22.10 -18.25 -3.87
N VAL A 87 22.74 -17.12 -3.62
CA VAL A 87 22.10 -15.80 -3.51
C VAL A 87 22.31 -15.04 -4.82
N CYS A 88 21.29 -14.99 -5.66
CA CYS A 88 21.37 -14.42 -7.01
C CYS A 88 20.04 -13.74 -7.41
N PRO A 89 20.05 -12.41 -7.66
CA PRO A 89 21.13 -11.48 -7.39
C PRO A 89 21.33 -11.26 -5.88
N ALA A 90 22.58 -11.20 -5.43
CA ALA A 90 22.94 -10.69 -4.11
C ALA A 90 23.05 -9.16 -4.16
N THR A 91 21.97 -8.47 -3.77
CA THR A 91 21.96 -7.01 -3.71
C THR A 91 22.91 -6.51 -2.61
N ALA A 92 23.29 -5.23 -2.65
CA ALA A 92 24.11 -4.63 -1.59
C ALA A 92 23.47 -4.78 -0.19
N ASP A 93 22.14 -4.65 -0.12
CA ASP A 93 21.36 -4.89 1.11
C ASP A 93 21.52 -6.34 1.62
N LEU A 94 21.32 -7.34 0.75
CA LEU A 94 21.51 -8.74 1.13
C LEU A 94 22.95 -9.03 1.56
N VAL A 95 23.95 -8.51 0.83
CA VAL A 95 25.36 -8.63 1.20
C VAL A 95 25.63 -8.02 2.57
N ALA A 96 25.06 -6.85 2.87
CA ALA A 96 25.21 -6.19 4.17
C ALA A 96 24.55 -6.98 5.31
N LYS A 97 23.34 -7.50 5.09
CA LYS A 97 22.63 -8.34 6.07
C LYS A 97 23.36 -9.64 6.33
N MET A 98 23.84 -10.31 5.28
CA MET A 98 24.66 -11.52 5.39
C MET A 98 25.93 -11.27 6.21
N ALA A 99 26.65 -10.18 5.93
CA ALA A 99 27.88 -9.85 6.63
C ALA A 99 27.65 -9.49 8.12
N SER A 100 26.50 -8.87 8.42
CA SER A 100 26.14 -8.42 9.77
C SER A 100 25.38 -9.46 10.59
N GLY A 101 24.95 -10.58 10.00
CA GLY A 101 24.13 -11.59 10.65
C GLY A 101 22.69 -11.15 10.94
N ILE A 102 22.13 -10.25 10.13
CA ILE A 102 20.72 -9.84 10.24
C ILE A 102 19.85 -10.95 9.65
N ALA A 103 18.84 -11.40 10.39
CA ALA A 103 17.91 -12.47 10.01
C ALA A 103 16.44 -12.01 10.21
N ASP A 104 16.03 -11.05 9.40
CA ASP A 104 14.73 -10.36 9.48
C ASP A 104 13.69 -10.84 8.47
N ASP A 105 14.08 -11.70 7.52
CA ASP A 105 13.18 -12.39 6.60
C ASP A 105 13.60 -13.85 6.38
N LEU A 106 12.83 -14.62 5.59
CA LEU A 106 13.13 -16.03 5.33
C LEU A 106 14.49 -16.23 4.67
N ALA A 107 14.84 -15.37 3.71
CA ALA A 107 16.07 -15.49 2.95
C ALA A 107 17.30 -15.23 3.83
N THR A 108 17.27 -14.18 4.66
CA THR A 108 18.39 -13.87 5.54
C THR A 108 18.48 -14.85 6.71
N THR A 109 17.34 -15.32 7.23
CA THR A 109 17.28 -16.36 8.27
C THR A 109 17.86 -17.69 7.79
N LEU A 110 17.53 -18.14 6.57
CA LEU A 110 18.07 -19.42 6.06
C LEU A 110 19.58 -19.32 5.80
N ILE A 111 20.06 -18.17 5.34
CA ILE A 111 21.50 -17.97 5.09
C ILE A 111 22.25 -17.96 6.42
N LEU A 112 21.68 -17.39 7.48
CA LEU A 112 22.30 -17.41 8.80
C LEU A 112 22.25 -18.81 9.44
N ALA A 113 21.18 -19.59 9.20
CA ALA A 113 20.95 -20.88 9.82
C ALA A 113 21.64 -22.07 9.11
N THR A 114 22.17 -21.88 7.90
CA THR A 114 22.69 -22.97 7.07
C THR A 114 24.08 -23.43 7.47
N ASP A 115 24.30 -24.74 7.41
CA ASP A 115 25.63 -25.37 7.48
C ASP A 115 26.19 -25.74 6.09
N LYS A 116 25.42 -25.48 5.03
CA LYS A 116 25.77 -25.74 3.64
C LYS A 116 26.65 -24.63 3.06
N PRO A 117 27.47 -24.93 2.04
CA PRO A 117 28.17 -23.90 1.27
C PRO A 117 27.20 -22.83 0.76
N VAL A 118 27.65 -21.58 0.79
CA VAL A 118 26.89 -20.42 0.29
C VAL A 118 27.69 -19.75 -0.83
N MET A 119 27.01 -19.47 -1.94
CA MET A 119 27.52 -18.69 -3.06
C MET A 119 26.72 -17.40 -3.20
N ALA A 120 27.37 -16.25 -3.15
CA ALA A 120 26.75 -14.96 -3.44
C ALA A 120 27.14 -14.49 -4.84
N VAL A 121 26.16 -14.01 -5.60
CA VAL A 121 26.35 -13.45 -6.96
C VAL A 121 25.91 -11.98 -6.96
N PRO A 122 26.82 -11.04 -6.65
CA PRO A 122 26.48 -9.64 -6.48
C PRO A 122 25.97 -8.99 -7.76
N ALA A 123 24.95 -8.13 -7.62
CA ALA A 123 24.51 -7.24 -8.69
C ALA A 123 23.97 -5.93 -8.13
N MET A 124 24.61 -4.82 -8.51
CA MET A 124 24.32 -3.48 -8.03
C MET A 124 24.96 -2.42 -8.92
N ASN A 125 24.62 -1.15 -8.69
CA ASN A 125 25.24 -0.03 -9.38
C ASN A 125 26.77 0.05 -9.13
N VAL A 126 27.56 0.64 -10.05
CA VAL A 126 29.03 0.75 -9.95
C VAL A 126 29.44 1.39 -8.64
N ARG A 127 28.84 2.52 -8.28
CA ARG A 127 29.15 3.24 -7.03
C ARG A 127 28.83 2.43 -5.81
N MET A 128 27.75 1.64 -5.84
CA MET A 128 27.41 0.74 -4.74
C MET A 128 28.42 -0.40 -4.62
N TRP A 129 28.91 -0.93 -5.74
CA TRP A 129 29.94 -1.96 -5.76
C TRP A 129 31.27 -1.43 -5.22
N GLU A 130 31.73 -0.29 -5.73
CA GLU A 130 33.00 0.34 -5.33
C GLU A 130 32.98 0.89 -3.90
N HIS A 131 31.80 1.09 -3.31
CA HIS A 131 31.68 1.64 -1.97
C HIS A 131 32.41 0.80 -0.92
N GLU A 132 33.19 1.46 -0.05
CA GLU A 132 34.04 0.79 0.95
C GLU A 132 33.25 -0.16 1.85
N ALA A 133 32.03 0.21 2.24
CA ALA A 133 31.17 -0.66 3.04
C ALA A 133 30.83 -1.98 2.32
N THR A 134 30.54 -1.92 1.02
CA THR A 134 30.24 -3.11 0.21
C THR A 134 31.49 -3.96 0.06
N GLN A 135 32.63 -3.36 -0.30
CA GLN A 135 33.90 -4.09 -0.43
C GLN A 135 34.32 -4.75 0.88
N ARG A 136 34.17 -4.06 2.02
CA ARG A 136 34.41 -4.63 3.35
C ARG A 136 33.50 -5.82 3.64
N ASN A 137 32.21 -5.71 3.32
CA ASN A 137 31.26 -6.81 3.53
C ASN A 137 31.58 -8.02 2.64
N ILE A 138 31.93 -7.79 1.37
CA ILE A 138 32.32 -8.85 0.44
C ILE A 138 33.57 -9.57 0.94
N GLU A 139 34.57 -8.83 1.41
CA GLU A 139 35.79 -9.41 1.96
C GLU A 139 35.51 -10.20 3.24
N TRP A 140 34.66 -9.68 4.13
CA TRP A 140 34.22 -10.39 5.33
C TRP A 140 33.49 -11.70 4.98
N LEU A 141 32.60 -11.68 3.99
CA LEU A 141 31.89 -12.89 3.54
C LEU A 141 32.85 -13.93 2.98
N ARG A 142 33.86 -13.53 2.19
CA ARG A 142 34.91 -14.43 1.70
C ARG A 142 35.69 -15.07 2.84
N GLN A 143 36.07 -14.27 3.85
CA GLN A 143 36.75 -14.76 5.05
C GLN A 143 35.89 -15.73 5.86
N ALA A 144 34.57 -15.51 5.88
CA ALA A 144 33.59 -16.39 6.49
C ALA A 144 33.29 -17.66 5.66
N GLY A 145 33.95 -17.86 4.52
CA GLY A 145 33.82 -19.06 3.68
C GLY A 145 32.70 -18.99 2.62
N VAL A 146 32.10 -17.82 2.40
CA VAL A 146 31.13 -17.61 1.32
C VAL A 146 31.87 -17.42 0.00
N SER A 147 31.52 -18.22 -1.02
CA SER A 147 32.00 -18.03 -2.38
C SER A 147 31.33 -16.81 -2.99
N VAL A 148 32.09 -15.80 -3.40
CA VAL A 148 31.55 -14.59 -4.01
C VAL A 148 31.99 -14.50 -5.47
N LEU A 149 31.03 -14.64 -6.39
CA LEU A 149 31.30 -14.46 -7.82
C LEU A 149 31.51 -12.97 -8.12
N HIS A 150 32.53 -12.64 -8.92
CA HIS A 150 32.77 -11.25 -9.28
C HIS A 150 31.70 -10.77 -10.28
N PRO A 151 31.13 -9.57 -10.12
CA PRO A 151 30.23 -9.02 -11.12
C PRO A 151 30.96 -8.70 -12.43
N ASP A 152 30.22 -8.68 -13.53
CA ASP A 152 30.74 -8.28 -14.84
C ASP A 152 30.93 -6.76 -14.92
N GLU A 153 31.87 -6.35 -15.76
CA GLU A 153 32.04 -4.97 -16.19
C GLU A 153 31.12 -4.68 -17.39
N GLY A 154 30.42 -3.54 -17.37
CA GLY A 154 29.65 -3.12 -18.52
C GLY A 154 28.79 -1.89 -18.27
N ALA A 155 28.07 -1.47 -19.30
CA ALA A 155 27.09 -0.40 -19.19
C ALA A 155 25.88 -0.85 -18.34
N MET A 156 25.48 0.02 -17.41
CA MET A 156 24.36 -0.21 -16.50
C MET A 156 23.11 0.51 -16.96
N ALA A 157 21.94 0.07 -16.46
CA ALA A 157 20.65 0.71 -16.74
C ALA A 157 20.57 2.19 -16.34
N CYS A 158 21.46 2.64 -15.44
CA CYS A 158 21.58 4.03 -14.99
C CYS A 158 22.59 4.88 -15.79
N GLY A 159 23.19 4.35 -16.86
CA GLY A 159 24.12 5.08 -17.73
C GLY A 159 25.59 5.11 -17.27
N GLU A 160 25.91 4.44 -16.15
CA GLU A 160 27.30 4.27 -15.68
C GLU A 160 27.97 3.03 -16.30
N PHE A 161 29.30 3.04 -16.39
CA PHE A 161 30.10 1.92 -16.91
C PHE A 161 31.11 1.48 -15.83
N GLY A 162 31.14 0.18 -15.53
CA GLY A 162 32.05 -0.39 -14.54
C GLY A 162 31.56 -1.73 -14.01
N TYR A 163 32.20 -2.22 -12.95
CA TYR A 163 31.82 -3.47 -12.29
C TYR A 163 30.53 -3.33 -11.48
N GLY A 164 29.66 -4.33 -11.58
CA GLY A 164 28.41 -4.41 -10.79
C GLY A 164 27.24 -5.07 -11.53
N ARG A 165 27.40 -5.34 -12.83
CA ARG A 165 26.42 -6.08 -13.62
C ARG A 165 26.41 -7.55 -13.19
N LEU A 166 25.22 -8.12 -13.04
CA LEU A 166 25.09 -9.57 -12.77
C LEU A 166 25.72 -10.36 -13.94
N PRO A 167 26.63 -11.31 -13.66
CA PRO A 167 27.16 -12.20 -14.69
C PRO A 167 26.05 -12.90 -15.47
N GLU A 168 26.34 -13.29 -16.71
CA GLU A 168 25.34 -14.02 -17.50
C GLU A 168 24.99 -15.37 -16.85
N PRO A 169 23.71 -15.81 -16.91
CA PRO A 169 23.25 -17.04 -16.26
C PRO A 169 24.10 -18.28 -16.58
N GLU A 170 24.65 -18.38 -17.77
CA GLU A 170 25.54 -19.46 -18.21
C GLU A 170 26.85 -19.47 -17.42
N VAL A 171 27.40 -18.30 -17.10
CA VAL A 171 28.60 -18.16 -16.26
C VAL A 171 28.29 -18.59 -14.84
N ILE A 172 27.16 -18.13 -14.30
CA ILE A 172 26.73 -18.50 -12.94
C ILE A 172 26.49 -20.02 -12.85
N TRP A 173 25.81 -20.60 -13.84
CA TRP A 173 25.60 -22.04 -13.91
C TRP A 173 26.92 -22.80 -13.98
N ARG A 174 27.89 -22.34 -14.78
CA ARG A 174 29.21 -22.98 -14.86
C ARG A 174 29.91 -23.02 -13.50
N GLU A 175 29.85 -21.93 -12.73
CA GLU A 175 30.45 -21.88 -11.39
C GLU A 175 29.73 -22.81 -10.41
N ILE A 176 28.40 -22.88 -10.46
CA ILE A 176 27.60 -23.84 -9.68
C ILE A 176 27.97 -25.28 -10.08
N ALA A 177 28.04 -25.57 -11.37
CA ALA A 177 28.36 -26.90 -11.88
C ALA A 177 29.79 -27.32 -11.51
N ALA A 178 30.76 -26.39 -11.58
CA ALA A 178 32.13 -26.62 -11.14
C ALA A 178 32.21 -26.98 -9.65
N HIS A 179 31.38 -26.37 -8.80
CA HIS A 179 31.29 -26.73 -7.38
C HIS A 179 30.93 -28.22 -7.17
N PHE A 180 30.13 -28.81 -8.07
CA PHE A 180 29.71 -30.20 -8.01
C PHE A 180 30.51 -31.13 -8.94
N GLY A 181 31.52 -30.64 -9.65
CA GLY A 181 32.28 -31.41 -10.64
C GLY A 181 31.45 -31.86 -11.85
N ILE A 182 30.42 -31.10 -12.21
CA ILE A 182 29.57 -31.35 -13.39
C ILE A 182 30.21 -30.66 -14.60
N GLU A 183 30.47 -31.42 -15.66
CA GLU A 183 30.94 -30.85 -16.93
C GLU A 183 29.80 -30.12 -17.66
N VAL A 184 30.03 -28.86 -18.01
CA VAL A 184 29.09 -28.02 -18.79
C VAL A 184 29.75 -27.69 -20.12
N GLU A 185 29.04 -27.89 -21.22
CA GLU A 185 29.51 -27.49 -22.56
C GLU A 185 29.67 -25.96 -22.65
N ASP A 186 30.75 -25.51 -23.29
CA ASP A 186 31.00 -24.07 -23.44
C ASP A 186 29.98 -23.41 -24.38
N PRO A 187 29.42 -22.24 -24.01
CA PRO A 187 28.59 -21.48 -24.91
C PRO A 187 29.46 -20.89 -26.03
N THR A 188 29.00 -21.01 -27.28
CA THR A 188 29.52 -20.24 -28.40
C THR A 188 29.42 -18.75 -28.05
N PRO A 189 30.50 -17.95 -28.14
CA PRO A 189 30.44 -16.54 -27.76
C PRO A 189 29.38 -15.80 -28.57
N ALA A 190 28.49 -15.07 -27.91
CA ALA A 190 27.60 -14.14 -28.58
C ALA A 190 28.45 -13.04 -29.26
N PRO A 191 28.11 -12.62 -30.49
CA PRO A 191 28.83 -11.54 -31.16
C PRO A 191 28.72 -10.25 -30.32
N ALA A 192 29.85 -9.57 -30.14
CA ALA A 192 29.91 -8.27 -29.48
C ALA A 192 28.92 -7.31 -30.17
N ALA A 193 28.07 -6.65 -29.37
CA ALA A 193 27.16 -5.63 -29.88
C ALA A 193 27.97 -4.54 -30.59
N ALA A 194 27.62 -4.27 -31.85
CA ALA A 194 28.25 -3.24 -32.65
C ALA A 194 28.08 -1.86 -31.99
N PRO A 195 29.06 -0.95 -32.10
CA PRO A 195 28.94 0.39 -31.56
C PRO A 195 27.77 1.11 -32.26
N ALA A 196 26.93 1.78 -31.47
CA ALA A 196 25.85 2.62 -31.99
C ALA A 196 26.45 3.68 -32.94
N ALA A 197 26.07 3.60 -34.21
CA ALA A 197 26.43 4.61 -35.20
C ALA A 197 25.78 5.94 -34.83
N ALA A 198 26.56 7.01 -34.96
CA ALA A 198 26.16 8.38 -34.68
C ALA A 198 24.91 8.77 -35.50
N ASN A 199 23.99 9.50 -34.84
CA ASN A 199 22.91 10.23 -35.51
C ASN A 199 23.53 11.25 -36.46
N ASP A 200 23.37 11.04 -37.76
CA ASP A 200 23.43 12.12 -38.74
C ASP A 200 22.01 12.68 -38.91
N LEU A 201 21.89 13.95 -38.52
CA LEU A 201 20.80 14.85 -38.86
C LEU A 201 20.62 14.87 -40.39
N VAL A 202 19.41 14.61 -40.87
CA VAL A 202 19.02 14.98 -42.23
C VAL A 202 17.87 15.97 -42.13
N GLU A 203 18.09 17.10 -42.79
CA GLU A 203 17.28 18.31 -42.78
C GLU A 203 15.92 18.13 -43.47
N ALA A 204 15.04 19.09 -43.18
CA ALA A 204 13.78 19.31 -43.84
C ALA A 204 13.99 19.69 -45.31
N ASP A 205 13.14 19.16 -46.18
CA ASP A 205 12.80 19.80 -47.46
C ASP A 205 11.28 19.71 -47.64
N ASP A 206 10.70 20.89 -47.88
CA ASP A 206 9.32 21.15 -48.28
C ASP A 206 9.07 20.61 -49.69
N ASP A 207 7.83 20.19 -49.97
CA ASP A 207 7.20 20.38 -51.28
C ASP A 207 5.66 20.29 -51.14
N ASP A 208 5.02 21.41 -51.48
CA ASP A 208 3.59 21.60 -51.67
C ASP A 208 3.08 20.91 -52.96
N GLU A 209 1.82 20.45 -52.99
CA GLU A 209 0.87 20.61 -54.13
C GLU A 209 -0.51 19.99 -53.81
N ASP A 210 -1.44 20.88 -53.43
CA ASP A 210 -2.81 21.13 -53.91
C ASP A 210 -3.82 20.07 -54.43
N GLU A 211 -5.09 20.40 -54.09
CA GLU A 211 -6.39 20.19 -54.76
C GLU A 211 -7.34 19.02 -54.37
N ASP A 212 -8.30 19.41 -53.52
CA ASP A 212 -9.77 19.35 -53.67
C ASP A 212 -10.54 18.01 -53.81
N GLY A 213 -11.48 17.82 -52.86
CA GLY A 213 -12.87 17.48 -53.23
C GLY A 213 -13.54 16.28 -52.56
N ASP A 214 -14.50 16.61 -51.68
CA ASP A 214 -15.78 15.92 -51.43
C ASP A 214 -15.96 15.00 -50.19
N VAL A 215 -17.18 15.11 -49.67
CA VAL A 215 -17.68 14.84 -48.34
C VAL A 215 -18.17 13.39 -48.21
N GLY A 216 -17.54 12.61 -47.33
CA GLY A 216 -17.95 11.26 -46.97
C GLY A 216 -18.01 11.05 -45.46
N ARG A 217 -19.23 10.95 -44.91
CA ARG A 217 -19.53 10.64 -43.49
C ARG A 217 -18.70 9.47 -42.94
N GLY A 218 -18.06 9.65 -41.78
CA GLY A 218 -17.39 8.56 -41.05
C GLY A 218 -17.29 8.78 -39.54
N LEU A 219 -18.21 8.16 -38.79
CA LEU A 219 -18.14 7.58 -37.44
C LEU A 219 -17.35 8.23 -36.27
N GLY A 220 -16.90 9.48 -36.35
CA GLY A 220 -16.24 10.19 -35.23
C GLY A 220 -17.20 10.82 -34.21
N GLY A 221 -18.51 10.84 -34.48
CA GLY A 221 -19.51 11.60 -33.70
C GLY A 221 -20.48 10.77 -32.85
N LEU A 222 -20.26 9.46 -32.68
CA LEU A 222 -21.25 8.55 -32.09
C LEU A 222 -20.88 7.96 -30.71
N LEU A 223 -19.69 8.22 -30.17
CA LEU A 223 -19.30 7.74 -28.83
C LEU A 223 -19.25 8.82 -27.74
N SER A 224 -19.58 10.08 -28.05
CA SER A 224 -19.66 11.17 -27.08
C SER A 224 -21.06 11.39 -26.48
N ARG A 225 -22.00 10.46 -26.64
CA ARG A 225 -23.40 10.58 -26.16
C ARG A 225 -23.91 9.45 -25.26
N LEU A 226 -23.04 8.58 -24.73
CA LEU A 226 -23.47 7.41 -23.95
C LEU A 226 -22.85 7.28 -22.55
N ILE A 227 -22.49 8.40 -21.93
CA ILE A 227 -22.22 8.45 -20.49
C ILE A 227 -23.00 9.63 -19.90
N PRO A 228 -24.04 9.40 -19.07
CA PRO A 228 -24.71 10.49 -18.37
C PRO A 228 -23.75 11.12 -17.36
N ARG A 229 -23.30 12.35 -17.66
CA ARG A 229 -22.67 13.25 -16.69
C ARG A 229 -23.76 14.03 -15.96
N SER A 230 -24.38 13.39 -14.97
CA SER A 230 -25.03 14.08 -13.85
C SER A 230 -25.41 13.06 -12.80
N THR A 231 -24.80 13.14 -11.62
CA THR A 231 -25.37 12.57 -10.40
C THR A 231 -26.67 13.32 -10.09
N PRO A 232 -27.81 12.65 -9.88
CA PRO A 232 -29.02 13.33 -9.41
C PRO A 232 -28.75 13.92 -8.02
N LYS A 233 -29.13 15.18 -7.81
CA LYS A 233 -29.12 15.79 -6.47
C LYS A 233 -30.21 15.11 -5.64
N ARG A 234 -29.81 14.48 -4.53
CA ARG A 234 -30.74 13.96 -3.51
C ARG A 234 -31.48 15.13 -2.87
N THR A 235 -32.77 14.95 -2.62
CA THR A 235 -33.60 15.97 -1.95
C THR A 235 -33.51 15.82 -0.43
N HIS A 236 -33.97 16.83 0.31
CA HIS A 236 -33.99 16.80 1.78
C HIS A 236 -34.89 15.66 2.31
N GLU A 237 -35.99 15.37 1.62
CA GLU A 237 -36.90 14.26 1.91
C GLU A 237 -36.24 12.88 1.74
N ASP A 238 -35.37 12.70 0.74
CA ASP A 238 -34.67 11.42 0.52
C ASP A 238 -33.66 11.11 1.65
N ILE A 239 -33.22 12.14 2.38
CA ILE A 239 -32.26 12.04 3.48
C ILE A 239 -33.01 11.82 4.81
N GLU A 240 -34.17 12.47 4.99
CA GLU A 240 -35.03 12.24 6.15
C GLU A 240 -35.68 10.85 6.13
N THR A 241 -36.05 10.33 4.95
CA THR A 241 -36.66 9.00 4.81
C THR A 241 -35.68 7.87 5.19
N GLU A 242 -34.42 7.99 4.77
CA GLU A 242 -33.35 7.06 5.20
C GLU A 242 -33.14 7.15 6.72
N TYR A 243 -33.32 8.33 7.32
CA TYR A 243 -33.21 8.51 8.78
C TYR A 243 -34.40 7.91 9.55
N SER A 244 -35.62 7.98 9.01
CA SER A 244 -36.81 7.37 9.59
C SER A 244 -36.85 5.85 9.42
N GLU A 245 -36.37 5.32 8.29
CA GLU A 245 -36.24 3.87 8.09
C GLU A 245 -35.23 3.24 9.08
N PHE A 246 -34.25 4.02 9.54
CA PHE A 246 -33.33 3.63 10.63
C PHE A 246 -33.93 3.77 12.05
N GLU A 247 -34.99 4.57 12.23
CA GLU A 247 -35.74 4.65 13.50
C GLU A 247 -36.69 3.44 13.66
N ASP A 248 -37.32 2.97 12.57
CA ASP A 248 -38.28 1.85 12.60
C ASP A 248 -37.62 0.47 12.83
N ASP A 249 -36.39 0.25 12.34
CA ASP A 249 -35.61 -0.97 12.64
C ASP A 249 -35.19 -1.05 14.13
N PHE A 250 -35.33 0.05 14.88
CA PHE A 250 -34.93 0.17 16.29
C PHE A 250 -36.05 -0.11 17.29
N GLU A 251 -37.33 -0.03 16.89
CA GLU A 251 -38.46 -0.35 17.79
C GLU A 251 -38.78 -1.85 17.86
N GLN A 252 -38.24 -2.69 16.96
CA GLN A 252 -38.52 -4.13 16.97
C GLN A 252 -37.60 -4.96 17.88
N ASP A 253 -36.49 -4.41 18.38
CA ASP A 253 -35.48 -5.19 19.13
C ASP A 253 -35.50 -4.95 20.66
N ILE A 254 -36.57 -4.33 21.17
CA ILE A 254 -36.82 -4.14 22.61
C ILE A 254 -38.25 -4.54 22.97
N GLY A 255 -38.47 -5.84 23.16
CA GLY A 255 -39.74 -6.40 23.63
C GLY A 255 -39.58 -7.73 24.37
N GLU A 256 -39.38 -7.63 25.69
CA GLU A 256 -39.84 -8.53 26.76
C GLU A 256 -39.57 -10.04 26.65
N ASP A 257 -38.53 -10.49 27.37
CA ASP A 257 -38.27 -11.88 27.75
C ASP A 257 -39.18 -12.27 28.95
N GLU A 258 -40.36 -12.82 28.69
CA GLU A 258 -41.09 -13.68 29.64
C GLU A 258 -41.44 -15.02 28.97
N GLY A 259 -40.96 -16.11 29.58
CA GLY A 259 -40.98 -17.43 28.97
C GLY A 259 -42.33 -18.15 28.93
N SER A 260 -42.41 -19.11 28.01
CA SER A 260 -42.99 -20.45 28.20
C SER A 260 -42.82 -21.22 26.89
N GLY A 261 -42.67 -22.55 26.98
CA GLY A 261 -42.25 -23.41 25.87
C GLY A 261 -43.35 -23.77 24.87
N GLY A 262 -42.95 -24.57 23.88
CA GLY A 262 -43.86 -25.32 23.02
C GLY A 262 -43.49 -25.25 21.54
N ASP A 263 -42.97 -26.38 21.04
CA ASP A 263 -43.09 -26.93 19.68
C ASP A 263 -43.50 -26.02 18.51
N GLY A 264 -42.62 -25.96 17.50
CA GLY A 264 -43.02 -25.62 16.13
C GLY A 264 -41.91 -24.99 15.31
N LEU A 265 -41.07 -25.81 14.65
CA LEU A 265 -40.27 -25.34 13.51
C LEU A 265 -41.24 -24.86 12.40
N PRO A 266 -41.05 -23.67 11.80
CA PRO A 266 -41.81 -23.30 10.60
C PRO A 266 -41.39 -24.19 9.41
N PRO A 267 -42.31 -24.50 8.48
CA PRO A 267 -42.05 -25.44 7.39
C PRO A 267 -40.98 -24.90 6.42
N GLU A 268 -40.15 -25.81 5.91
CA GLU A 268 -39.19 -25.54 4.84
C GLU A 268 -39.93 -24.98 3.61
N GLU A 269 -39.60 -23.76 3.19
CA GLU A 269 -40.02 -23.24 1.88
C GLU A 269 -39.24 -23.96 0.78
N GLU A 270 -39.96 -24.52 -0.20
CA GLU A 270 -39.38 -25.17 -1.37
C GLU A 270 -38.60 -24.16 -2.23
N ILE A 271 -37.30 -24.39 -2.35
CA ILE A 271 -36.40 -23.66 -3.25
C ILE A 271 -36.86 -23.90 -4.71
N PRO A 272 -37.12 -22.88 -5.53
CA PRO A 272 -37.54 -23.10 -6.90
C PRO A 272 -36.45 -23.82 -7.71
N GLU A 273 -36.81 -24.96 -8.30
CA GLU A 273 -35.93 -25.76 -9.15
C GLU A 273 -35.57 -24.98 -10.42
N PHE A 274 -34.32 -24.51 -10.53
CA PHE A 274 -33.81 -23.81 -11.70
C PHE A 274 -33.71 -24.77 -12.89
N LYS A 275 -34.65 -24.65 -13.84
CA LYS A 275 -34.59 -25.32 -15.15
C LYS A 275 -34.10 -24.33 -16.21
N PRO A 276 -32.82 -24.39 -16.63
CA PRO A 276 -32.34 -23.55 -17.72
C PRO A 276 -33.02 -23.93 -19.05
N ASP A 277 -33.53 -22.91 -19.74
CA ASP A 277 -34.05 -23.03 -21.11
C ASP A 277 -32.88 -23.17 -22.10
N PHE A 278 -32.80 -24.32 -22.77
CA PHE A 278 -31.79 -24.62 -23.79
C PHE A 278 -32.28 -24.29 -25.22
N GLY A 279 -33.38 -23.53 -25.38
CA GLY A 279 -33.96 -23.16 -26.67
C GLY A 279 -33.31 -21.96 -27.38
N GLY A 280 -32.36 -21.26 -26.75
CA GLY A 280 -31.54 -20.23 -27.41
C GLY A 280 -30.41 -20.84 -28.24
N PRO A 281 -29.87 -20.16 -29.28
CA PRO A 281 -28.89 -20.73 -30.20
C PRO A 281 -27.54 -20.97 -29.50
N LEU A 282 -27.44 -22.12 -28.84
CA LEU A 282 -26.21 -22.73 -28.35
C LEU A 282 -25.57 -23.48 -29.51
N LEU A 283 -24.55 -22.84 -30.10
CA LEU A 283 -23.32 -23.45 -30.62
C LEU A 283 -22.61 -22.37 -31.44
N ALA A 284 -21.70 -21.62 -30.80
CA ALA A 284 -20.69 -20.88 -31.54
C ALA A 284 -19.83 -21.90 -32.30
N LYS A 285 -19.87 -21.85 -33.64
CA LYS A 285 -18.96 -22.63 -34.47
C LYS A 285 -17.52 -22.20 -34.17
N LYS A 286 -16.62 -23.17 -34.06
CA LYS A 286 -15.17 -22.98 -33.92
C LYS A 286 -14.66 -22.08 -35.05
N GLY A 287 -14.42 -20.79 -34.76
CA GLY A 287 -13.80 -19.85 -35.68
C GLY A 287 -12.32 -20.18 -35.86
N GLY A 288 -11.85 -20.22 -37.10
CA GLY A 288 -10.43 -20.38 -37.42
C GLY A 288 -9.62 -19.23 -36.85
N ALA A 289 -8.45 -19.53 -36.30
CA ALA A 289 -7.50 -18.53 -35.83
C ALA A 289 -7.05 -17.66 -37.01
N SER A 290 -7.37 -16.36 -36.97
CA SER A 290 -6.62 -15.33 -37.67
C SER A 290 -5.75 -14.62 -36.64
N SER A 291 -4.46 -14.52 -36.94
CA SER A 291 -3.46 -13.78 -36.17
C SER A 291 -3.98 -12.41 -35.72
N ALA A 292 -3.60 -12.00 -34.50
CA ALA A 292 -3.84 -10.64 -34.03
C ALA A 292 -3.32 -9.61 -35.06
N PRO A 293 -4.03 -8.49 -35.29
CA PRO A 293 -3.52 -7.44 -36.16
C PRO A 293 -2.20 -6.87 -35.59
N PRO A 294 -1.28 -6.39 -36.45
CA PRO A 294 -0.03 -5.79 -36.00
C PRO A 294 -0.33 -4.65 -35.04
N ILE A 295 0.33 -4.67 -33.90
CA ILE A 295 0.23 -3.60 -32.90
C ILE A 295 0.95 -2.40 -33.50
N ASP A 296 0.22 -1.32 -33.73
CA ASP A 296 0.77 -0.04 -34.14
C ASP A 296 1.74 0.47 -33.06
N PRO A 297 3.05 0.62 -33.35
CA PRO A 297 4.03 1.12 -32.39
C PRO A 297 3.77 2.56 -31.95
N ASP A 298 3.05 3.36 -32.75
CA ASP A 298 2.80 4.78 -32.46
C ASP A 298 1.61 4.97 -31.49
N ALA A 299 0.82 3.91 -31.25
CA ALA A 299 -0.26 3.91 -30.25
C ALA A 299 0.23 3.75 -28.80
N LEU A 300 1.55 3.60 -28.57
CA LEU A 300 2.15 3.43 -27.24
C LEU A 300 2.63 4.74 -26.58
N ASN A 301 2.50 5.88 -27.25
CA ASN A 301 2.80 7.18 -26.63
C ASN A 301 1.59 7.68 -25.81
N HIS A 302 1.37 7.06 -24.65
CA HIS A 302 0.70 7.77 -23.57
C HIS A 302 1.69 8.80 -23.03
N GLU A 303 1.50 10.06 -23.43
CA GLU A 303 2.13 11.22 -22.78
C GLU A 303 2.03 11.07 -21.26
N PHE A 304 3.17 11.32 -20.62
CA PHE A 304 3.37 11.32 -19.18
C PHE A 304 2.29 12.19 -18.51
N ASP A 305 1.32 11.58 -17.83
CA ASP A 305 0.41 12.31 -16.94
C ASP A 305 1.14 12.47 -15.59
N PRO A 306 1.63 13.67 -15.24
CA PRO A 306 2.36 13.89 -14.00
C PRO A 306 1.55 13.56 -12.73
N ARG A 307 0.23 13.37 -12.85
CA ARG A 307 -0.67 12.96 -11.74
C ARG A 307 -0.66 11.45 -11.45
N ARG A 308 0.07 10.65 -12.24
CA ARG A 308 0.12 9.17 -12.13
C ARG A 308 1.47 8.62 -11.65
N GLN A 309 2.15 9.33 -10.76
CA GLN A 309 3.32 8.75 -10.07
C GLN A 309 2.88 7.71 -9.02
N PRO A 310 3.64 6.62 -8.81
CA PRO A 310 3.51 5.83 -7.59
C PRO A 310 3.69 6.77 -6.39
N PRO A 311 2.85 6.70 -5.34
CA PRO A 311 3.06 7.51 -4.15
C PRO A 311 4.47 7.28 -3.63
N GLU A 312 5.15 8.36 -3.28
CA GLU A 312 6.53 8.34 -2.79
C GLU A 312 6.65 7.27 -1.69
N ARG A 313 7.65 6.38 -1.84
CA ARG A 313 7.98 5.46 -0.77
C ARG A 313 8.64 6.29 0.32
N LEU A 314 7.85 6.69 1.31
CA LEU A 314 8.40 6.92 2.63
C LEU A 314 9.21 5.68 3.01
N GLU A 315 10.50 5.89 3.21
CA GLU A 315 11.28 5.03 4.08
C GLU A 315 10.44 4.83 5.36
N PRO A 316 10.19 3.58 5.81
CA PRO A 316 9.68 3.42 7.16
C PRO A 316 10.69 4.12 8.07
N GLY A 317 10.26 5.23 8.68
CA GLY A 317 11.01 5.84 9.76
C GLY A 317 11.36 4.75 10.78
N PRO A 318 12.40 4.99 11.62
CA PRO A 318 12.75 4.04 12.67
C PRO A 318 11.45 3.58 13.34
N PHE A 319 11.32 2.26 13.58
CA PHE A 319 10.26 1.75 14.45
C PHE A 319 10.33 2.58 15.72
N GLU A 320 9.44 3.57 15.83
CA GLU A 320 9.26 4.25 17.09
C GLU A 320 8.90 3.14 18.04
N SER A 321 9.77 2.95 19.02
CA SER A 321 9.53 2.09 20.15
C SER A 321 8.06 2.22 20.57
N ALA A 322 7.48 1.14 21.09
CA ALA A 322 6.18 1.19 21.79
C ALA A 322 6.15 2.23 22.95
N ASP A 323 7.27 2.92 23.19
CA ASP A 323 7.45 4.18 23.90
C ASP A 323 7.26 5.41 22.99
N GLY A 324 6.19 5.47 22.19
CA GLY A 324 5.73 6.74 21.64
C GLY A 324 5.31 7.61 22.81
N ASP A 325 6.18 8.52 23.25
CA ASP A 325 5.89 9.46 24.32
C ASP A 325 4.55 10.12 24.02
N ALA A 326 3.60 10.01 24.96
CA ALA A 326 2.36 10.75 24.85
C ALA A 326 2.72 12.22 24.68
N ALA A 327 2.17 12.87 23.66
CA ALA A 327 2.41 14.30 23.48
C ALA A 327 2.02 15.01 24.79
N SER A 328 3.00 15.61 25.45
CA SER A 328 2.82 16.37 26.69
C SER A 328 3.07 17.85 26.40
N PHE A 329 2.35 18.74 27.05
CA PHE A 329 2.56 20.17 26.89
C PHE A 329 2.75 20.79 28.26
N GLU A 330 3.87 21.47 28.47
CA GLU A 330 4.09 22.27 29.68
C GLU A 330 3.45 23.64 29.46
N VAL A 331 2.27 23.83 30.02
CA VAL A 331 1.53 25.11 29.99
C VAL A 331 1.38 25.58 31.43
N ASP A 332 1.48 26.90 31.66
CA ASP A 332 1.26 27.49 32.98
C ASP A 332 -0.11 27.04 33.53
N ALA A 333 -0.12 26.53 34.77
CA ALA A 333 -1.32 25.96 35.39
C ALA A 333 -2.49 26.95 35.46
N SER A 334 -2.23 28.26 35.46
CA SER A 334 -3.23 29.32 35.46
C SER A 334 -3.81 29.61 34.06
N TYR A 335 -3.11 29.25 32.99
CA TYR A 335 -3.55 29.46 31.61
C TYR A 335 -4.37 28.26 31.12
N ARG A 336 -5.68 28.28 31.43
CA ARG A 336 -6.63 27.24 31.04
C ARG A 336 -7.79 27.79 30.21
N PRO A 337 -7.55 28.28 28.98
CA PRO A 337 -8.56 28.98 28.19
C PRO A 337 -9.71 28.09 27.70
N LEU A 338 -9.55 26.75 27.68
CA LEU A 338 -10.61 25.79 27.34
C LEU A 338 -11.29 25.18 28.57
N LYS A 339 -11.02 25.70 29.78
CA LYS A 339 -11.62 25.16 31.00
C LYS A 339 -13.14 25.17 30.92
N GLY A 340 -13.75 24.01 31.12
CA GLY A 340 -15.21 23.82 31.09
C GLY A 340 -15.77 23.53 29.69
N ARG A 341 -14.95 23.55 28.64
CA ARG A 341 -15.33 23.14 27.29
C ARG A 341 -15.04 21.67 27.06
N HIS A 342 -15.85 21.02 26.24
CA HIS A 342 -15.69 19.66 25.75
C HIS A 342 -15.20 19.68 24.30
N VAL A 343 -14.04 19.09 24.05
CA VAL A 343 -13.47 18.94 22.70
C VAL A 343 -13.47 17.47 22.31
N LEU A 344 -14.18 17.15 21.23
CA LEU A 344 -14.16 15.85 20.59
C LEU A 344 -13.06 15.82 19.52
N VAL A 345 -12.22 14.79 19.51
CA VAL A 345 -11.16 14.62 18.51
C VAL A 345 -11.25 13.22 17.93
N THR A 346 -11.16 13.06 16.60
CA THR A 346 -10.95 11.75 15.97
C THR A 346 -9.51 11.62 15.51
N ALA A 347 -8.89 10.44 15.63
CA ALA A 347 -7.51 10.24 15.19
C ALA A 347 -7.27 8.82 14.64
N GLY A 348 -6.19 8.69 13.85
CA GLY A 348 -5.74 7.39 13.33
C GLY A 348 -6.42 6.97 12.02
N PRO A 349 -6.05 5.80 11.48
CA PRO A 349 -6.68 5.20 10.32
C PRO A 349 -7.98 4.48 10.71
N THR A 350 -8.78 4.08 9.74
CA THR A 350 -9.88 3.11 9.92
C THR A 350 -9.54 1.84 9.16
N TRP A 351 -9.95 0.68 9.68
CA TRP A 351 -9.71 -0.65 9.13
C TRP A 351 -11.03 -1.28 8.70
N GLU A 352 -11.28 -1.30 7.39
CA GLU A 352 -12.51 -1.80 6.82
C GLU A 352 -12.36 -3.29 6.50
N ALA A 353 -12.88 -4.15 7.38
CA ALA A 353 -12.68 -5.59 7.32
C ALA A 353 -13.29 -6.22 6.06
N ILE A 354 -12.47 -6.95 5.32
CA ILE A 354 -12.86 -7.78 4.17
C ILE A 354 -13.30 -9.16 4.65
N ASP A 355 -12.50 -9.74 5.55
CA ASP A 355 -12.69 -11.01 6.23
C ASP A 355 -11.99 -10.93 7.61
N PRO A 356 -12.01 -11.95 8.49
CA PRO A 356 -11.40 -11.86 9.82
C PRO A 356 -9.87 -11.62 9.82
N VAL A 357 -9.22 -11.66 8.65
CA VAL A 357 -7.76 -11.60 8.51
C VAL A 357 -7.30 -10.40 7.68
N ARG A 358 -8.20 -9.79 6.89
CA ARG A 358 -7.85 -8.75 5.92
C ARG A 358 -8.76 -7.55 6.08
N TYR A 359 -8.19 -6.37 5.86
CA TYR A 359 -8.91 -5.11 5.89
C TYR A 359 -8.34 -4.13 4.86
N ILE A 360 -9.12 -3.10 4.53
CA ILE A 360 -8.67 -1.92 3.77
C ILE A 360 -8.33 -0.83 4.80
N ALA A 361 -7.17 -0.19 4.65
CA ALA A 361 -6.75 0.90 5.53
C ALA A 361 -5.91 1.94 4.77
N ASN A 362 -5.73 3.10 5.39
CA ASN A 362 -4.77 4.12 4.96
C ASN A 362 -3.55 4.17 5.89
N ARG A 363 -2.57 5.01 5.55
CA ARG A 363 -1.26 5.08 6.21
C ARG A 363 -1.19 6.08 7.38
N SER A 364 -2.33 6.55 7.88
CA SER A 364 -2.32 7.54 8.97
C SER A 364 -1.65 6.96 10.22
N SER A 365 -0.69 7.70 10.77
CA SER A 365 -0.05 7.38 12.05
C SER A 365 -0.88 7.80 13.27
N GLY A 366 -1.91 8.63 13.08
CA GLY A 366 -2.71 9.21 14.16
C GLY A 366 -2.03 10.31 14.99
N LYS A 367 -0.71 10.54 14.82
CA LYS A 367 0.10 11.47 15.64
C LYS A 367 -0.50 12.88 15.75
N GLN A 368 -0.99 13.44 14.64
CA GLN A 368 -1.56 14.80 14.65
C GLN A 368 -2.81 14.92 15.54
N GLY A 369 -3.72 13.94 15.47
CA GLY A 369 -4.93 13.94 16.29
C GLY A 369 -4.63 13.73 17.78
N PHE A 370 -3.66 12.87 18.10
CA PHE A 370 -3.20 12.70 19.48
C PHE A 370 -2.55 13.97 20.03
N ALA A 371 -1.74 14.67 19.23
CA ALA A 371 -1.14 15.95 19.61
C ALA A 371 -2.20 17.03 19.85
N ILE A 372 -3.23 17.11 19.00
CA ILE A 372 -4.34 18.07 19.18
C ILE A 372 -5.15 17.75 20.45
N ALA A 373 -5.45 16.48 20.70
CA ALA A 373 -6.14 16.06 21.91
C ALA A 373 -5.34 16.42 23.18
N ALA A 374 -4.01 16.19 23.16
CA ALA A 374 -3.12 16.58 24.23
C ALA A 374 -3.07 18.09 24.46
N ALA A 375 -2.98 18.89 23.38
CA ALA A 375 -2.96 20.35 23.47
C ALA A 375 -4.28 20.90 24.04
N ALA A 376 -5.42 20.38 23.59
CA ALA A 376 -6.73 20.77 24.13
C ALA A 376 -6.87 20.46 25.63
N ALA A 377 -6.41 19.27 26.05
CA ALA A 377 -6.39 18.87 27.46
C ALA A 377 -5.44 19.77 28.30
N ALA A 378 -4.25 20.09 27.76
CA ALA A 378 -3.31 21.01 28.40
C ALA A 378 -3.91 22.42 28.59
N LEU A 379 -4.70 22.91 27.63
CA LEU A 379 -5.45 24.16 27.75
C LEU A 379 -6.72 24.07 28.62
N GLY A 380 -7.00 22.90 29.21
CA GLY A 380 -8.03 22.69 30.23
C GLY A 380 -9.36 22.13 29.73
N ALA A 381 -9.46 21.70 28.47
CA ALA A 381 -10.67 21.06 27.96
C ALA A 381 -10.91 19.69 28.61
N LYS A 382 -12.18 19.30 28.73
CA LYS A 382 -12.55 17.88 28.75
C LYS A 382 -12.34 17.36 27.32
N VAL A 383 -11.58 16.28 27.14
CA VAL A 383 -11.30 15.75 25.79
C VAL A 383 -11.78 14.31 25.66
N THR A 384 -12.56 14.06 24.62
CA THR A 384 -12.89 12.70 24.14
C THR A 384 -12.13 12.46 22.84
N LEU A 385 -11.28 11.44 22.81
CA LEU A 385 -10.48 11.04 21.66
C LEU A 385 -11.03 9.71 21.10
N VAL A 386 -11.67 9.75 19.94
CA VAL A 386 -12.08 8.54 19.21
C VAL A 386 -10.93 8.13 18.28
N ALA A 387 -10.23 7.06 18.65
CA ALA A 387 -9.01 6.63 17.97
C ALA A 387 -9.26 5.34 17.18
N GLY A 388 -8.95 5.38 15.89
CA GLY A 388 -8.77 4.17 15.10
C GLY A 388 -7.50 3.40 15.46
N PRO A 389 -7.20 2.28 14.79
CA PRO A 389 -6.12 1.38 15.21
C PRO A 389 -4.73 2.04 15.16
N VAL A 390 -4.16 2.35 16.34
CA VAL A 390 -2.81 2.92 16.54
C VAL A 390 -2.20 2.46 17.87
N SER A 391 -0.86 2.44 17.95
CA SER A 391 -0.09 2.07 19.15
C SER A 391 0.34 3.26 20.02
N LEU A 392 -0.21 4.45 19.80
CA LEU A 392 0.13 5.67 20.54
C LEU A 392 -0.43 5.64 21.97
N ARG A 393 0.33 6.17 22.94
CA ARG A 393 -0.14 6.32 24.34
C ARG A 393 -1.22 7.40 24.42
N THR A 394 -2.24 7.15 25.25
CA THR A 394 -3.28 8.15 25.54
C THR A 394 -2.69 9.33 26.31
N PRO A 395 -2.87 10.58 25.85
CA PRO A 395 -2.37 11.75 26.58
C PRO A 395 -3.05 11.95 27.94
N GLU A 396 -2.36 12.62 28.87
CA GLU A 396 -2.93 12.95 30.18
C GLU A 396 -4.18 13.83 30.05
N GLY A 397 -5.22 13.53 30.84
CA GLY A 397 -6.48 14.28 30.81
C GLY A 397 -7.39 13.97 29.61
N VAL A 398 -7.02 13.03 28.73
CA VAL A 398 -7.82 12.61 27.56
C VAL A 398 -8.54 11.30 27.85
N THR A 399 -9.84 11.23 27.52
CA THR A 399 -10.60 9.97 27.52
C THR A 399 -10.58 9.37 26.12
N ARG A 400 -9.90 8.24 25.94
CA ARG A 400 -9.80 7.55 24.64
C ARG A 400 -10.91 6.51 24.47
N VAL A 401 -11.47 6.44 23.26
CA VAL A 401 -12.40 5.39 22.80
C VAL A 401 -11.78 4.75 21.56
N ASP A 402 -11.44 3.48 21.65
CA ASP A 402 -10.89 2.72 20.53
C ASP A 402 -11.99 2.20 19.60
N VAL A 403 -11.77 2.35 18.30
CA VAL A 403 -12.65 1.88 17.22
C VAL A 403 -11.81 1.25 16.12
N GLU A 404 -12.43 0.40 15.30
CA GLU A 404 -11.73 -0.21 14.16
C GLU A 404 -12.19 0.40 12.84
N SER A 405 -13.50 0.41 12.57
CA SER A 405 -14.07 0.84 11.28
C SER A 405 -14.55 2.29 11.27
N ALA A 406 -14.81 2.81 10.07
CA ALA A 406 -15.48 4.10 9.88
C ALA A 406 -16.88 4.14 10.53
N GLU A 407 -17.64 3.04 10.48
CA GLU A 407 -18.96 2.94 11.12
C GLU A 407 -18.86 2.99 12.65
N ASP A 408 -17.90 2.28 13.24
CA ASP A 408 -17.64 2.33 14.67
C ASP A 408 -17.23 3.74 15.12
N MET A 409 -16.37 4.39 14.33
CA MET A 409 -15.97 5.77 14.56
C MET A 409 -17.17 6.71 14.52
N ALA A 410 -18.05 6.57 13.53
CA ALA A 410 -19.28 7.37 13.44
C ALA A 410 -20.18 7.19 14.67
N LYS A 411 -20.38 5.94 15.11
CA LYS A 411 -21.15 5.61 16.33
C LYS A 411 -20.51 6.19 17.59
N ALA A 412 -19.19 6.12 17.71
CA ALA A 412 -18.44 6.67 18.84
C ALA A 412 -18.51 8.21 18.87
N VAL A 413 -18.38 8.87 17.72
CA VAL A 413 -18.56 10.32 17.57
C VAL A 413 -19.96 10.74 18.03
N LYS A 414 -21.02 10.06 17.54
CA LYS A 414 -22.40 10.36 17.95
C LYS A 414 -22.61 10.21 19.45
N ARG A 415 -22.07 9.15 20.08
CA ARG A 415 -22.15 8.92 21.53
C ARG A 415 -21.36 9.93 22.36
N ALA A 416 -20.34 10.56 21.78
CA ALA A 416 -19.53 11.56 22.46
C ALA A 416 -20.19 12.95 22.48
N LEU A 417 -21.25 13.18 21.72
CA LEU A 417 -22.00 14.44 21.76
C LEU A 417 -22.85 14.56 23.03
N PRO A 418 -23.12 15.78 23.52
CA PRO A 418 -22.72 17.07 22.95
C PRO A 418 -21.24 17.43 23.23
N ALA A 419 -20.64 18.18 22.30
CA ALA A 419 -19.31 18.77 22.44
C ALA A 419 -19.33 20.23 21.98
N ASP A 420 -18.48 21.08 22.55
CA ASP A 420 -18.35 22.49 22.15
C ASP A 420 -17.57 22.61 20.83
N ALA A 421 -16.54 21.79 20.65
CA ALA A 421 -15.79 21.70 19.40
C ALA A 421 -15.55 20.25 19.00
N ALA A 422 -15.50 19.99 17.70
CA ALA A 422 -15.10 18.71 17.15
C ALA A 422 -13.99 18.87 16.10
N VAL A 423 -12.92 18.09 16.27
CA VAL A 423 -11.76 18.04 15.37
C VAL A 423 -11.72 16.70 14.66
N MET A 424 -12.17 16.69 13.41
CA MET A 424 -12.27 15.51 12.56
C MET A 424 -10.97 15.33 11.76
N VAL A 425 -9.94 14.79 12.42
CA VAL A 425 -8.59 14.60 11.85
C VAL A 425 -8.25 13.14 11.55
N ALA A 426 -9.08 12.18 11.98
CA ALA A 426 -8.92 10.79 11.57
C ALA A 426 -8.93 10.65 10.04
N ALA A 427 -8.09 9.75 9.54
CA ALA A 427 -8.12 9.33 8.16
C ALA A 427 -9.18 8.23 8.02
N VAL A 428 -10.40 8.64 7.77
CA VAL A 428 -11.54 7.74 7.55
C VAL A 428 -11.49 7.21 6.12
N ALA A 429 -11.63 5.90 5.93
CA ALA A 429 -11.69 5.30 4.61
C ALA A 429 -13.00 5.68 3.91
N ASP A 430 -12.93 6.17 2.67
CA ASP A 430 -14.12 6.55 1.88
C ASP A 430 -14.99 5.34 1.49
N TRP A 431 -14.39 4.14 1.40
CA TRP A 431 -15.05 2.92 0.98
C TRP A 431 -14.81 1.77 1.95
N ARG A 432 -15.82 0.90 2.09
CA ARG A 432 -15.73 -0.39 2.79
C ARG A 432 -16.18 -1.54 1.90
N PRO A 433 -15.78 -2.79 2.21
CA PRO A 433 -16.37 -3.98 1.59
C PRO A 433 -17.89 -3.99 1.78
N LYS A 434 -18.64 -4.19 0.68
CA LYS A 434 -20.11 -4.27 0.71
C LYS A 434 -20.61 -5.47 1.51
N GLU A 435 -19.84 -6.57 1.50
CA GLU A 435 -20.15 -7.79 2.22
C GLU A 435 -18.96 -8.16 3.11
N TYR A 436 -19.20 -8.26 4.41
CA TYR A 436 -18.27 -8.93 5.32
C TYR A 436 -18.44 -10.44 5.22
N ARG A 437 -17.32 -11.17 5.11
CA ARG A 437 -17.34 -12.64 5.12
C ARG A 437 -16.75 -13.13 6.43
N GLY A 438 -17.55 -13.82 7.24
CA GLY A 438 -17.10 -14.39 8.52
C GLY A 438 -16.04 -15.48 8.41
N GLU A 439 -15.76 -15.96 7.19
CA GLU A 439 -14.63 -16.84 6.90
C GLU A 439 -13.63 -16.15 5.98
N LYS A 440 -12.34 -16.41 6.22
CA LYS A 440 -11.26 -15.99 5.32
C LYS A 440 -11.57 -16.39 3.89
N ILE A 441 -11.55 -15.42 2.97
CA ILE A 441 -11.84 -15.68 1.57
C ILE A 441 -10.80 -16.64 1.01
N LYS A 442 -11.27 -17.86 0.66
CA LYS A 442 -10.47 -18.93 0.07
C LYS A 442 -10.26 -18.65 -1.42
N LYS A 443 -9.06 -18.94 -1.93
CA LYS A 443 -8.81 -18.91 -3.38
C LYS A 443 -9.68 -19.98 -4.04
N ARG A 444 -10.56 -19.58 -4.96
CA ARG A 444 -11.34 -20.49 -5.82
C ARG A 444 -11.06 -20.12 -7.27
N GLY A 445 -10.54 -21.06 -8.07
CA GLY A 445 -10.24 -20.84 -9.48
C GLY A 445 -8.99 -19.97 -9.75
N SER A 446 -8.83 -19.56 -11.00
CA SER A 446 -7.67 -18.81 -11.52
C SER A 446 -7.74 -17.29 -11.31
N ALA A 447 -8.91 -16.74 -10.95
CA ALA A 447 -9.12 -15.29 -10.77
C ALA A 447 -9.47 -14.95 -9.31
N PRO A 448 -8.95 -13.84 -8.76
CA PRO A 448 -9.35 -13.37 -7.44
C PRO A 448 -10.84 -12.99 -7.45
N PRO A 449 -11.58 -13.25 -6.36
CA PRO A 449 -12.96 -12.80 -6.25
C PRO A 449 -13.00 -11.27 -6.27
N ALA A 450 -13.98 -10.71 -6.98
CA ALA A 450 -14.22 -9.28 -7.00
C ALA A 450 -14.59 -8.81 -5.58
N LEU A 451 -13.90 -7.78 -5.10
CA LEU A 451 -14.25 -7.10 -3.85
C LEU A 451 -15.19 -5.94 -4.18
N MET A 452 -16.48 -6.14 -3.93
CA MET A 452 -17.47 -5.09 -4.10
C MET A 452 -17.34 -4.09 -2.96
N LEU A 453 -17.25 -2.80 -3.28
CA LEU A 453 -17.13 -1.72 -2.31
C LEU A 453 -18.44 -0.93 -2.21
N THR A 454 -18.69 -0.35 -1.04
CA THR A 454 -19.75 0.62 -0.78
C THR A 454 -19.17 1.81 -0.01
N GLU A 455 -19.82 2.97 -0.08
CA GLU A 455 -19.34 4.21 0.54
C GLU A 455 -19.55 4.19 2.05
N ASN A 456 -18.54 4.64 2.79
CA ASN A 456 -18.60 4.84 4.23
C ASN A 456 -19.38 6.11 4.62
N PRO A 457 -19.90 6.16 5.87
CA PRO A 457 -20.55 7.35 6.37
C PRO A 457 -19.57 8.53 6.41
N ASP A 458 -20.01 9.67 5.89
CA ASP A 458 -19.24 10.91 5.91
C ASP A 458 -19.37 11.60 7.26
N ILE A 459 -18.56 11.16 8.23
CA ILE A 459 -18.68 11.58 9.65
C ILE A 459 -18.66 13.10 9.80
N LEU A 460 -17.82 13.81 9.04
CA LEU A 460 -17.72 15.27 9.10
C LEU A 460 -19.03 15.94 8.63
N THR A 461 -19.57 15.53 7.48
CA THR A 461 -20.82 16.08 6.96
C THR A 461 -22.00 15.75 7.88
N ASN A 462 -22.07 14.51 8.35
CA ASN A 462 -23.14 14.07 9.24
C ASN A 462 -23.11 14.83 10.57
N LEU A 463 -21.92 15.09 11.11
CA LEU A 463 -21.75 15.90 12.32
C LEU A 463 -22.14 17.36 12.07
N ALA A 464 -21.71 17.95 10.95
CA ALA A 464 -21.99 19.33 10.59
C ALA A 464 -23.47 19.61 10.33
N ALA A 465 -24.23 18.59 9.91
CA ALA A 465 -25.67 18.67 9.68
C ALA A 465 -26.53 18.19 10.88
N GLY A 466 -25.90 17.65 11.93
CA GLY A 466 -26.59 17.03 13.06
C GLY A 466 -27.32 18.04 13.97
N LYS A 467 -28.31 17.56 14.71
CA LYS A 467 -29.05 18.37 15.70
C LYS A 467 -28.15 18.84 16.86
N ASP A 468 -27.23 17.96 17.29
CA ASP A 468 -26.24 18.24 18.34
C ASP A 468 -24.90 18.70 17.76
N ARG A 469 -24.94 19.44 16.64
CA ARG A 469 -23.75 19.98 15.98
C ARG A 469 -22.94 20.81 16.99
N PRO A 470 -21.64 20.55 17.14
CA PRO A 470 -20.75 21.41 17.93
C PRO A 470 -20.76 22.86 17.45
N GLU A 471 -20.45 23.78 18.36
CA GLU A 471 -20.29 25.21 18.05
C GLU A 471 -19.23 25.38 16.97
N LEU A 472 -18.10 24.66 17.11
CA LEU A 472 -17.01 24.65 16.15
C LEU A 472 -16.72 23.25 15.58
N VAL A 473 -16.92 23.08 14.27
CA VAL A 473 -16.65 21.85 13.52
C VAL A 473 -15.46 22.03 12.59
N ILE A 474 -14.40 21.27 12.84
CA ILE A 474 -13.12 21.37 12.14
C ILE A 474 -12.86 20.07 11.38
N GLY A 475 -12.66 20.16 10.07
CA GLY A 475 -12.21 19.05 9.24
C GLY A 475 -10.74 19.19 8.85
N PHE A 476 -10.13 18.07 8.44
CA PHE A 476 -8.78 18.06 7.88
C PHE A 476 -8.78 17.68 6.40
N ALA A 477 -7.79 18.19 5.67
CA ALA A 477 -7.53 17.85 4.29
C ALA A 477 -6.02 17.65 4.08
N ALA A 478 -5.68 16.54 3.43
CA ALA A 478 -4.35 16.35 2.86
C ALA A 478 -4.50 16.43 1.35
N GLU A 479 -3.81 17.36 0.73
CA GLU A 479 -3.90 17.64 -0.70
C GLU A 479 -2.48 17.66 -1.28
N THR A 480 -2.30 17.16 -2.51
CA THR A 480 -1.01 17.20 -3.24
C THR A 480 -0.93 18.36 -4.21
N ASP A 481 -2.08 18.91 -4.63
CA ASP A 481 -2.20 19.94 -5.65
C ASP A 481 -3.32 20.92 -5.27
N ASP A 482 -3.11 22.22 -5.54
CA ASP A 482 -4.08 23.30 -5.32
C ASP A 482 -4.78 23.27 -3.93
N VAL A 483 -3.95 23.10 -2.89
CA VAL A 483 -4.35 22.88 -1.49
C VAL A 483 -5.43 23.87 -1.01
N LEU A 484 -5.26 25.17 -1.32
CA LEU A 484 -6.17 26.22 -0.87
C LEU A 484 -7.54 26.19 -1.58
N ALA A 485 -7.58 25.95 -2.88
CA ALA A 485 -8.85 25.89 -3.61
C ALA A 485 -9.66 24.66 -3.17
N ASN A 486 -9.00 23.50 -3.07
CA ASN A 486 -9.62 22.26 -2.61
C ASN A 486 -10.14 22.39 -1.18
N ALA A 487 -9.36 23.00 -0.28
CA ALA A 487 -9.78 23.25 1.10
C ALA A 487 -11.01 24.16 1.19
N LYS A 488 -11.04 25.27 0.42
CA LYS A 488 -12.21 26.17 0.35
C LYS A 488 -13.46 25.45 -0.16
N GLN A 489 -13.32 24.62 -1.18
CA GLN A 489 -14.45 23.84 -1.72
C GLN A 489 -14.91 22.77 -0.73
N LYS A 490 -13.97 22.06 -0.09
CA LYS A 490 -14.25 21.02 0.91
C LYS A 490 -14.97 21.60 2.13
N ARG A 491 -14.57 22.78 2.62
CA ARG A 491 -15.23 23.49 3.72
C ARG A 491 -16.71 23.71 3.45
N LYS A 492 -17.03 24.33 2.29
CA LYS A 492 -18.41 24.59 1.87
C LYS A 492 -19.21 23.30 1.66
N ARG A 493 -18.62 22.32 0.98
CA ARG A 493 -19.30 21.04 0.67
C ARG A 493 -19.63 20.23 1.93
N LYS A 494 -18.74 20.22 2.91
CA LYS A 494 -18.87 19.45 4.15
C LYS A 494 -19.53 20.24 5.29
N ALA A 495 -19.92 21.50 5.04
CA ALA A 495 -20.47 22.43 6.02
C ALA A 495 -19.63 22.59 7.30
N ALA A 496 -18.31 22.41 7.19
CA ALA A 496 -17.38 22.61 8.30
C ALA A 496 -17.10 24.10 8.49
N ASP A 497 -16.84 24.51 9.73
CA ASP A 497 -16.44 25.90 10.01
C ASP A 497 -15.03 26.12 9.51
N TRP A 498 -14.11 25.19 9.83
CA TRP A 498 -12.72 25.21 9.37
C TRP A 498 -12.35 23.95 8.60
N ILE A 499 -11.52 24.12 7.57
CA ILE A 499 -10.70 23.04 7.01
C ILE A 499 -9.24 23.35 7.24
N VAL A 500 -8.57 22.47 7.98
CA VAL A 500 -7.13 22.49 8.19
C VAL A 500 -6.49 21.67 7.07
N ALA A 501 -5.83 22.35 6.15
CA ALA A 501 -5.28 21.76 4.95
C ALA A 501 -3.75 21.71 5.00
N ASN A 502 -3.19 20.54 4.73
CA ASN A 502 -1.76 20.28 4.71
C ASN A 502 -1.36 19.86 3.30
N ASP A 503 -0.23 20.38 2.82
CA ASP A 503 0.41 19.91 1.61
C ASP A 503 1.18 18.61 1.90
N VAL A 504 0.81 17.52 1.24
CA VAL A 504 1.45 16.19 1.40
C VAL A 504 2.22 15.75 0.16
N SER A 505 2.55 16.67 -0.76
CA SER A 505 3.28 16.38 -2.00
C SER A 505 4.77 16.05 -1.81
N GLY A 506 5.33 16.31 -0.61
CA GLY A 506 6.70 15.94 -0.23
C GLY A 506 6.74 14.88 0.87
N ASP A 507 6.90 15.31 2.13
CA ASP A 507 7.03 14.38 3.27
C ASP A 507 5.66 13.76 3.64
N VAL A 508 5.36 12.63 3.00
CA VAL A 508 4.08 11.92 3.07
C VAL A 508 3.67 11.68 4.54
N MET A 509 2.41 11.98 4.89
CA MET A 509 1.63 11.50 6.06
C MET A 509 2.42 11.04 7.31
N GLY A 510 3.44 11.80 7.74
CA GLY A 510 4.49 11.21 8.58
C GLY A 510 5.57 12.16 9.07
N GLY A 511 6.01 13.13 8.25
CA GLY A 511 7.05 14.11 8.60
C GLY A 511 6.80 14.89 9.90
N ASP A 512 7.85 15.30 10.59
CA ASP A 512 7.73 15.95 11.91
C ASP A 512 7.29 17.42 11.83
N ASP A 513 7.56 18.08 10.70
CA ASP A 513 7.19 19.47 10.43
C ASP A 513 6.05 19.57 9.42
N ASN A 514 5.08 20.44 9.68
CA ASN A 514 3.93 20.67 8.82
C ASN A 514 3.77 22.16 8.49
N LEU A 515 3.56 22.46 7.20
CA LEU A 515 2.98 23.73 6.77
C LEU A 515 1.48 23.55 6.64
N VAL A 516 0.71 24.40 7.32
CA VAL A 516 -0.74 24.20 7.50
C VAL A 516 -1.51 25.47 7.16
N HIS A 517 -2.58 25.31 6.38
CA HIS A 517 -3.52 26.38 6.08
C HIS A 517 -4.85 26.12 6.79
N ILE A 518 -5.29 27.08 7.59
CA ILE A 518 -6.61 27.07 8.22
C ILE A 518 -7.55 27.89 7.34
N VAL A 519 -8.51 27.21 6.71
CA VAL A 519 -9.50 27.84 5.83
C VAL A 519 -10.83 27.96 6.57
N SER A 520 -11.21 29.19 6.91
CA SER A 520 -12.46 29.53 7.58
C SER A 520 -13.37 30.39 6.69
N GLU A 521 -14.57 30.74 7.17
CA GLU A 521 -15.40 31.75 6.49
C GLU A 521 -14.73 33.13 6.41
N SER A 522 -14.04 33.55 7.47
CA SER A 522 -13.39 34.86 7.55
C SER A 522 -12.14 35.00 6.67
N GLY A 523 -11.52 33.89 6.27
CA GLY A 523 -10.37 33.93 5.38
C GLY A 523 -9.52 32.67 5.41
N VAL A 524 -8.26 32.84 5.00
CA VAL A 524 -7.22 31.81 5.08
C VAL A 524 -6.14 32.32 6.01
N GLU A 525 -5.80 31.54 7.02
CA GLU A 525 -4.63 31.75 7.86
C GLU A 525 -3.59 30.68 7.53
N THR A 526 -2.35 31.08 7.32
CA THR A 526 -1.23 30.15 7.08
C THR A 526 -0.37 30.11 8.33
N LEU A 527 -0.14 28.91 8.84
CA LEU A 527 0.86 28.64 9.87
C LEU A 527 2.18 28.32 9.17
N ASP A 528 3.26 28.96 9.60
CA ASP A 528 4.61 28.67 9.12
C ASP A 528 4.96 27.20 9.37
N GLN A 529 5.92 26.67 8.61
CA GLN A 529 6.39 25.30 8.80
C GLN A 529 6.91 25.10 10.23
N MET A 530 6.25 24.24 10.99
CA MET A 530 6.55 24.00 12.39
C MET A 530 6.25 22.55 12.79
N PRO A 531 6.83 22.06 13.90
CA PRO A 531 6.57 20.72 14.39
C PRO A 531 5.08 20.43 14.62
N LYS A 532 4.65 19.19 14.42
CA LYS A 532 3.25 18.74 14.66
C LYS A 532 2.69 19.15 16.02
N ARG A 533 3.53 19.17 17.06
CA ARG A 533 3.16 19.58 18.42
C ARG A 533 2.82 21.07 18.47
N ASP A 534 3.57 21.89 17.76
CA ASP A 534 3.38 23.34 17.72
C ASP A 534 2.15 23.70 16.90
N VAL A 535 1.92 23.00 15.77
CA VAL A 535 0.65 23.08 15.03
C VAL A 535 -0.53 22.73 15.94
N ALA A 536 -0.43 21.66 16.73
CA ALA A 536 -1.49 21.23 17.61
C ALA A 536 -1.81 22.27 18.70
N MET A 537 -0.79 22.88 19.32
CA MET A 537 -0.98 23.95 20.29
C MET A 537 -1.59 25.19 19.63
N ALA A 538 -1.07 25.61 18.48
CA ALA A 538 -1.58 26.74 17.71
C ALA A 538 -3.06 26.58 17.32
N LEU A 539 -3.47 25.36 16.93
CA LEU A 539 -4.87 25.03 16.65
C LEU A 539 -5.72 25.08 17.93
N ALA A 540 -5.25 24.50 19.04
CA ALA A 540 -5.98 24.49 20.30
C ALA A 540 -6.20 25.91 20.86
N GLU A 541 -5.23 26.81 20.72
CA GLU A 541 -5.38 28.22 21.10
C GLU A 541 -6.41 28.95 20.25
N ARG A 542 -6.44 28.69 18.93
CA ARG A 542 -7.45 29.26 18.02
C ARG A 542 -8.84 28.74 18.35
N ILE A 543 -8.99 27.44 18.60
CA ILE A 543 -10.25 26.86 19.10
C ILE A 543 -10.71 27.60 20.36
N ALA A 544 -9.80 27.82 21.31
CA ALA A 544 -10.12 28.53 22.54
C ALA A 544 -10.52 30.00 22.31
N ALA A 545 -9.88 30.68 21.37
CA ALA A 545 -10.22 32.05 21.02
C ALA A 545 -11.62 32.14 20.38
N THR A 546 -11.97 31.22 19.48
CA THR A 546 -13.28 31.17 18.84
C THR A 546 -14.39 30.88 19.82
N LEU A 547 -14.25 29.83 20.64
CA LEU A 547 -15.24 29.49 21.67
C LEU A 547 -15.36 30.58 22.75
N LYS A 548 -14.35 31.44 22.93
CA LYS A 548 -14.46 32.60 23.84
C LYS A 548 -15.15 33.80 23.21
N ALA A 549 -14.95 34.03 21.91
CA ALA A 549 -15.57 35.14 21.20
C ALA A 549 -17.09 34.94 21.10
N GLU A 550 -17.55 33.72 20.85
CA GLU A 550 -18.97 33.39 20.75
C GLU A 550 -19.69 33.41 22.11
N ALA A 551 -18.98 33.17 23.23
CA ALA A 551 -19.53 33.33 24.57
C ALA A 551 -19.69 34.80 25.01
N ALA A 552 -19.12 35.75 24.25
CA ALA A 552 -19.16 37.19 24.55
C ALA A 552 -20.15 37.98 23.66
N GLU A 553 -20.67 37.35 22.60
CA GLU A 553 -21.81 37.81 21.80
C GLU A 553 -23.13 37.25 22.35
#